data_AF-R3WQA8-F1
#
_entry.id   AF-R3WQA8-F1
#
_cell.length_a   1.000
_cell.length_b   1.000
_cell.length_c   1.000
_cell.angle_alpha   90.00
_cell.angle_beta   90.00
_cell.angle_gamma   90.00
#
_symmetry.space_group_name_H-M   'P 1'
#
loop_
_entity.id
_entity.type
_entity.pdbx_description
1 polymer ?
#
loop_
_entity_poly.entity_id
_entity_poly.type
_entity_poly.pdbx_seq_one_letter_code
_entity_poly.pdbx_strand_id
1 'polypeptide(L)'
;METKQSKLIRGVEFFYEMVKASVYFWFLLLKNGLVYGILPAVTYTMMYSTTNEKKEEKFFSVLKKRRTVIPYGKLISMAWFLTGSLLAVTYFLMSHKDTHSFGLFQVASLVFFFLFTIYLCWVAWFHVKGVIKINCYALSLDQLVRHPVKSLYIGSLIVTASLIAWVNLFVFCCIVPGLFCWLVEKGLCKNQSATPTVTEMR
;
A
#
# COMPACT_ATOMS: atom_id res chain seq x y z
N MET A 1 -1.33 32.86 19.77
CA MET A 1 -2.18 33.43 18.70
C MET A 1 -2.40 32.34 17.66
N GLU A 2 -3.57 31.69 17.70
CA GLU A 2 -3.95 30.68 16.71
C GLU A 2 -4.42 31.38 15.43
N THR A 3 -3.51 31.60 14.49
CA THR A 3 -3.89 32.01 13.14
C THR A 3 -4.74 30.90 12.52
N LYS A 4 -6.05 31.16 12.34
CA LYS A 4 -6.96 30.34 11.53
C LYS A 4 -6.35 30.17 10.14
N GLN A 5 -5.57 29.11 9.93
CA GLN A 5 -5.09 28.76 8.61
C GLN A 5 -6.32 28.56 7.71
N SER A 6 -6.38 29.32 6.61
CA SER A 6 -7.44 29.19 5.61
C SER A 6 -7.52 27.74 5.15
N LYS A 7 -8.75 27.21 4.96
CA LYS A 7 -8.98 25.85 4.46
C LYS A 7 -8.21 25.56 3.17
N LEU A 8 -7.96 26.60 2.36
CA LEU A 8 -7.16 26.53 1.15
C LEU A 8 -5.68 26.22 1.44
N ILE A 9 -5.09 26.89 2.43
CA ILE A 9 -3.68 26.70 2.83
C ILE A 9 -3.48 25.27 3.34
N ARG A 10 -4.40 24.77 4.18
CA ARG A 10 -4.35 23.39 4.66
C ARG A 10 -4.49 22.36 3.53
N GLY A 11 -5.29 22.66 2.50
CA GLY A 11 -5.42 21.81 1.31
C GLY A 11 -4.13 21.74 0.48
N VAL A 12 -3.50 22.89 0.23
CA VAL A 12 -2.22 22.97 -0.50
C VAL A 12 -1.10 22.27 0.26
N GLU A 13 -1.04 22.47 1.58
CA GLU A 13 -0.08 21.78 2.44
C GLU A 13 -0.26 20.26 2.41
N PHE A 14 -1.51 19.77 2.41
CA PHE A 14 -1.80 18.34 2.30
C PHE A 14 -1.36 17.79 0.94
N PHE A 15 -1.65 18.51 -0.14
CA PHE A 15 -1.22 18.11 -1.48
C PHE A 15 0.32 18.02 -1.56
N TYR A 16 1.03 18.99 -1.00
CA TYR A 16 2.49 18.97 -0.94
C TYR A 16 3.04 17.79 -0.12
N GLU A 17 2.38 17.41 0.97
CA GLU A 17 2.72 16.22 1.76
C GLU A 17 2.52 14.92 0.95
N MET A 18 1.43 14.82 0.17
CA MET A 18 1.17 13.66 -0.69
C MET A 18 2.18 13.54 -1.84
N VAL A 19 2.58 14.67 -2.43
CA VAL A 19 3.61 14.69 -3.47
C VAL A 19 4.95 14.25 -2.91
N LYS A 20 5.35 14.77 -1.74
CA LYS A 20 6.58 14.34 -1.05
C LYS A 20 6.57 12.85 -0.72
N ALA A 21 5.46 12.33 -0.19
CA ALA A 21 5.30 10.91 0.10
C ALA A 21 5.46 10.05 -1.17
N SER A 22 4.90 10.50 -2.30
CA SER A 22 5.01 9.79 -3.58
C SER A 22 6.43 9.81 -4.14
N VAL A 23 7.11 10.95 -4.10
CA VAL A 23 8.53 11.04 -4.50
C VAL A 23 9.39 10.12 -3.63
N TYR A 24 9.11 10.07 -2.33
CA TYR A 24 9.80 9.18 -1.39
C TYR A 24 9.55 7.72 -1.70
N PHE A 25 8.29 7.34 -2.01
CA PHE A 25 7.94 5.99 -2.44
C PHE A 25 8.79 5.56 -3.64
N TRP A 26 8.88 6.38 -4.69
CA TRP A 26 9.67 6.06 -5.88
C TRP A 26 11.17 5.98 -5.59
N PHE A 27 11.71 6.93 -4.82
CA PHE A 27 13.11 6.90 -4.41
C PHE A 27 13.45 5.63 -3.62
N LEU A 28 12.56 5.21 -2.72
CA LEU A 28 12.71 3.96 -1.96
C LEU A 28 12.62 2.72 -2.83
N LEU A 29 11.68 2.71 -3.78
CA LEU A 29 11.52 1.62 -4.74
C LEU A 29 12.79 1.44 -5.57
N LEU A 30 13.35 2.53 -6.11
CA LEU A 30 14.60 2.51 -6.88
C LEU A 30 15.78 2.07 -6.03
N LYS A 31 15.92 2.61 -4.80
CA LYS A 31 17.02 2.26 -3.89
C LYS A 31 17.02 0.79 -3.46
N ASN A 32 15.85 0.18 -3.28
CA ASN A 32 15.73 -1.22 -2.86
C ASN A 32 15.62 -2.20 -4.04
N GLY A 33 15.57 -1.69 -5.27
CA GLY A 33 15.31 -2.45 -6.49
C GLY A 33 13.83 -2.69 -6.72
N LEU A 34 13.39 -2.61 -7.98
CA LEU A 34 11.97 -2.73 -8.36
C LEU A 34 11.36 -4.09 -7.94
N VAL A 35 12.15 -5.16 -8.00
CA VAL A 35 11.73 -6.53 -7.65
C VAL A 35 11.61 -6.76 -6.14
N TYR A 36 12.51 -6.20 -5.34
CA TYR A 36 12.57 -6.46 -3.89
C TYR A 36 12.04 -5.31 -3.04
N GLY A 37 11.72 -4.19 -3.67
CA GLY A 37 11.51 -2.90 -3.01
C GLY A 37 10.07 -2.51 -2.74
N ILE A 38 9.08 -3.25 -3.28
CA ILE A 38 7.68 -2.82 -3.21
C ILE A 38 7.13 -2.83 -1.78
N LEU A 39 7.28 -3.93 -1.03
CA LEU A 39 6.82 -4.00 0.35
C LEU A 39 7.51 -2.99 1.27
N PRO A 40 8.87 -2.83 1.25
CA PRO A 40 9.49 -1.79 2.05
C PRO A 40 9.06 -0.39 1.61
N ALA A 41 8.91 -0.10 0.31
CA ALA A 41 8.46 1.21 -0.17
C ALA A 41 7.06 1.57 0.37
N VAL A 42 6.10 0.65 0.26
CA VAL A 42 4.74 0.83 0.82
C VAL A 42 4.80 1.03 2.33
N THR A 43 5.54 0.18 3.04
CA THR A 43 5.65 0.22 4.51
C THR A 43 6.22 1.54 5.02
N TYR A 44 7.32 2.02 4.44
CA TYR A 44 7.95 3.28 4.86
C TYR A 44 7.11 4.51 4.47
N THR A 45 6.40 4.45 3.34
CA THR A 45 5.49 5.52 2.92
C THR A 45 4.28 5.59 3.85
N MET A 46 3.75 4.44 4.28
CA MET A 46 2.73 4.38 5.34
C MET A 46 3.26 4.93 6.67
N MET A 47 4.46 4.54 7.12
CA MET A 47 5.06 5.10 8.35
C MET A 47 5.19 6.63 8.28
N TYR A 48 5.57 7.16 7.12
CA TYR A 48 5.64 8.61 6.90
C TYR A 48 4.26 9.27 7.09
N SER A 49 3.19 8.68 6.56
CA SER A 49 1.81 9.16 6.76
C SER A 49 1.35 9.10 8.22
N THR A 50 1.81 8.10 8.99
CA THR A 50 1.38 7.87 10.38
C THR A 50 2.08 8.76 11.41
N THR A 51 3.26 9.29 11.07
CA THR A 51 4.12 10.00 12.04
C THR A 51 3.55 11.39 12.30
N ASN A 52 3.26 11.71 13.57
CA ASN A 52 2.67 12.99 14.01
C ASN A 52 3.70 14.10 14.30
N GLU A 53 4.98 13.91 13.93
CA GLU A 53 6.03 14.91 14.17
C GLU A 53 5.84 16.17 13.30
N LYS A 54 6.54 17.26 13.64
CA LYS A 54 6.52 18.50 12.86
C LYS A 54 6.99 18.23 11.42
N LYS A 55 6.32 18.82 10.43
CA LYS A 55 6.43 18.51 8.98
C LYS A 55 7.87 18.47 8.43
N GLU A 56 8.76 19.30 8.97
CA GLU A 56 10.17 19.39 8.54
C GLU A 56 11.04 18.30 9.19
N GLU A 57 10.73 17.91 10.42
CA GLU A 57 11.45 16.87 11.17
C GLU A 57 11.01 15.46 10.75
N LYS A 58 9.76 15.26 10.30
CA LYS A 58 9.25 13.96 9.80
C LYS A 58 10.13 13.35 8.72
N PHE A 59 10.64 14.17 7.80
CA PHE A 59 11.41 13.68 6.66
C PHE A 59 12.78 13.14 7.13
N PHE A 60 13.48 13.91 7.96
CA PHE A 60 14.77 13.52 8.49
C PHE A 60 14.68 12.45 9.57
N SER A 61 13.63 12.46 10.41
CA SER A 61 13.43 11.45 11.45
C SER A 61 13.11 10.09 10.84
N VAL A 62 12.25 10.01 9.82
CA VAL A 62 11.96 8.76 9.09
C VAL A 62 13.16 8.25 8.29
N LEU A 63 13.99 9.15 7.75
CA LEU A 63 15.27 8.79 7.10
C LEU A 63 16.32 8.29 8.10
N LYS A 64 16.37 8.87 9.31
CA LYS A 64 17.35 8.57 10.36
C LYS A 64 16.94 7.37 11.21
N LYS A 65 15.63 7.08 11.32
CA LYS A 65 15.12 5.89 12.01
C LYS A 65 15.60 4.67 11.24
N ARG A 66 16.53 3.94 11.86
CA ARG A 66 17.18 2.76 11.29
C ARG A 66 16.09 1.84 10.72
N ARG A 67 16.04 1.70 9.40
CA ARG A 67 15.10 0.83 8.67
C ARG A 67 15.02 -0.50 9.38
N THR A 68 13.90 -0.79 10.03
CA THR A 68 13.69 -2.12 10.59
C THR A 68 13.59 -3.07 9.42
N VAL A 69 14.47 -4.07 9.40
CA VAL A 69 14.50 -5.06 8.34
C VAL A 69 13.21 -5.88 8.48
N ILE A 70 12.31 -5.73 7.51
CA ILE A 70 11.09 -6.53 7.44
C ILE A 70 11.54 -7.99 7.19
N PRO A 71 11.34 -8.92 8.14
CA PRO A 71 11.78 -10.31 7.96
C PRO A 71 11.05 -10.92 6.78
N TYR A 72 11.74 -11.52 5.80
CA TYR A 72 11.14 -12.03 4.54
C TYR A 72 10.52 -10.97 3.59
N GLY A 73 10.65 -9.67 3.86
CA GLY A 73 10.01 -8.64 3.04
C GLY A 73 10.48 -8.59 1.58
N LYS A 74 11.73 -9.01 1.33
CA LYS A 74 12.27 -9.18 -0.04
C LYS A 74 11.58 -10.31 -0.79
N LEU A 75 11.27 -11.42 -0.12
CA LEU A 75 10.67 -12.61 -0.72
C LEU A 75 9.22 -12.34 -1.13
N ILE A 76 8.46 -11.62 -0.31
CA ILE A 76 7.09 -11.20 -0.63
C ILE A 76 7.06 -10.20 -1.77
N SER A 77 8.01 -9.25 -1.79
CA SER A 77 8.15 -8.30 -2.89
C SER A 77 8.48 -9.03 -4.21
N MET A 78 9.36 -10.03 -4.15
CA MET A 78 9.69 -10.88 -5.30
C MET A 78 8.48 -11.69 -5.77
N ALA A 79 7.71 -12.28 -4.85
CA ALA A 79 6.47 -12.98 -5.20
C ALA A 79 5.44 -12.04 -5.85
N TRP A 80 5.33 -10.80 -5.37
CA TRP A 80 4.48 -9.78 -5.98
C TRP A 80 4.92 -9.45 -7.40
N PHE A 81 6.23 -9.30 -7.62
CA PHE A 81 6.78 -9.06 -8.96
C PHE A 81 6.55 -10.25 -9.90
N LEU A 82 6.75 -11.48 -9.42
CA LEU A 82 6.52 -12.69 -10.22
C LEU A 82 5.05 -12.83 -10.61
N THR A 83 4.12 -12.59 -9.69
CA THR A 83 2.68 -12.60 -10.00
C THR A 83 2.27 -11.51 -10.99
N GLY A 84 2.83 -10.31 -10.87
CA GLY A 84 2.65 -9.25 -11.87
C GLY A 84 3.23 -9.62 -13.24
N SER A 85 4.40 -10.26 -13.27
CA SER A 85 5.01 -10.74 -14.52
C SER A 85 4.17 -11.82 -15.19
N LEU A 86 3.59 -12.73 -14.41
CA LEU A 86 2.67 -13.76 -14.91
C LEU A 86 1.45 -13.10 -15.56
N LEU A 87 0.84 -12.12 -14.88
CA LEU A 87 -0.29 -11.36 -15.43
C LEU A 87 0.06 -10.69 -16.77
N ALA A 88 1.23 -10.05 -16.86
CA ALA A 88 1.70 -9.42 -18.10
C ALA A 88 1.90 -10.43 -19.24
N VAL A 89 2.46 -11.61 -18.95
CA VAL A 89 2.62 -12.69 -19.92
C VAL A 89 1.27 -13.20 -20.41
N THR A 90 0.31 -13.40 -19.51
CA THR A 90 -1.04 -13.84 -19.89
C THR A 90 -1.76 -12.83 -20.77
N TYR A 91 -1.63 -11.54 -20.47
CA TYR A 91 -2.18 -10.46 -21.28
C TYR A 91 -1.53 -10.40 -22.68
N PHE A 92 -0.20 -10.52 -22.74
CA PHE A 92 0.52 -10.53 -24.01
C PHE A 92 0.13 -11.73 -24.90
N LEU A 93 0.00 -12.92 -24.30
CA LEU A 93 -0.43 -14.13 -25.00
C LEU A 93 -1.86 -14.04 -25.52
N MET A 94 -2.80 -13.50 -24.73
CA MET A 94 -4.19 -13.30 -25.19
C MET A 94 -4.26 -12.30 -26.36
N SER A 95 -3.41 -11.27 -26.37
CA SER A 95 -3.35 -10.33 -27.48
C SER A 95 -2.90 -10.95 -28.81
N HIS A 96 -2.21 -12.10 -28.78
CA HIS A 96 -1.69 -12.77 -29.99
C HIS A 96 -2.47 -14.04 -30.35
N LYS A 97 -3.10 -14.70 -29.37
CA LYS A 97 -3.85 -15.94 -29.56
C LYS A 97 -5.15 -15.88 -28.77
N ASP A 98 -6.24 -15.70 -29.49
CA ASP A 98 -7.58 -15.64 -28.90
C ASP A 98 -8.13 -17.06 -28.69
N THR A 99 -7.64 -17.74 -27.65
CA THR A 99 -8.22 -19.01 -27.19
C THR A 99 -8.93 -18.80 -25.86
N HIS A 100 -10.13 -19.37 -25.72
CA HIS A 100 -10.95 -19.26 -24.52
C HIS A 100 -10.21 -19.71 -23.24
N SER A 101 -9.29 -20.67 -23.36
CA SER A 101 -8.45 -21.14 -22.26
C SER A 101 -7.51 -20.05 -21.72
N PHE A 102 -6.95 -19.20 -22.60
CA PHE A 102 -6.11 -18.07 -22.17
C PHE A 102 -6.93 -16.99 -21.47
N GLY A 103 -8.17 -16.74 -21.90
CA GLY A 103 -9.08 -15.81 -21.23
C GLY A 103 -9.37 -16.18 -19.77
N LEU A 104 -9.69 -17.45 -19.50
CA LEU A 104 -9.89 -17.93 -18.13
C LEU A 104 -8.62 -17.79 -17.27
N PHE A 105 -7.46 -18.10 -17.84
CA PHE A 105 -6.18 -18.00 -17.14
C PHE A 105 -5.78 -16.55 -16.85
N GLN A 106 -6.10 -15.61 -17.74
CA GLN A 106 -5.92 -14.17 -17.50
C GLN A 106 -6.81 -13.68 -16.36
N VAL A 107 -8.10 -14.04 -16.36
CA VAL A 107 -9.02 -13.65 -15.29
C VAL A 107 -8.55 -14.21 -13.94
N ALA A 108 -8.15 -15.48 -13.89
CA ALA A 108 -7.59 -16.09 -12.69
C ALA A 108 -6.32 -15.38 -12.20
N SER A 109 -5.40 -15.07 -13.12
CA SER A 109 -4.15 -14.35 -12.80
C SER A 109 -4.42 -12.94 -12.29
N LEU A 110 -5.41 -12.24 -12.87
CA LEU A 110 -5.82 -10.90 -12.46
C LEU A 110 -6.40 -10.92 -11.05
N VAL A 111 -7.32 -11.85 -10.76
CA VAL A 111 -7.91 -12.00 -9.42
C VAL A 111 -6.83 -12.35 -8.40
N PHE A 112 -5.92 -13.25 -8.74
CA PHE A 112 -4.81 -13.63 -7.85
C PHE A 112 -3.89 -12.44 -7.54
N PHE A 113 -3.48 -11.68 -8.57
CA PHE A 113 -2.66 -10.48 -8.41
C PHE A 113 -3.36 -9.40 -7.56
N PHE A 114 -4.66 -9.23 -7.76
CA PHE A 114 -5.46 -8.29 -7.00
C PHE A 114 -5.52 -8.66 -5.50
N LEU A 115 -5.84 -9.92 -5.19
CA LEU A 115 -5.84 -10.44 -3.82
C LEU A 115 -4.45 -10.35 -3.18
N PHE A 116 -3.39 -10.66 -3.95
CA PHE A 116 -2.02 -10.57 -3.48
C PHE A 116 -1.59 -9.13 -3.16
N THR A 117 -2.09 -8.16 -3.93
CA THR A 117 -1.84 -6.73 -3.66
C THR A 117 -2.56 -6.24 -2.41
N ILE A 118 -3.80 -6.69 -2.17
CA ILE A 118 -4.52 -6.41 -0.92
C ILE A 118 -3.78 -7.04 0.27
N TYR A 119 -3.34 -8.29 0.13
CA TYR A 119 -2.53 -8.97 1.13
C TYR A 119 -1.26 -8.18 1.50
N LEU A 120 -0.54 -7.67 0.50
CA LEU A 120 0.66 -6.85 0.69
C LEU A 120 0.35 -5.58 1.51
N CYS A 121 -0.79 -4.93 1.26
CA CYS A 121 -1.23 -3.75 2.02
C CYS A 121 -1.48 -4.08 3.51
N TRP A 122 -2.09 -5.23 3.80
CA TRP A 122 -2.29 -5.70 5.18
C TRP A 122 -0.96 -5.96 5.90
N VAL A 123 -0.03 -6.62 5.23
CA VAL A 123 1.33 -6.88 5.77
C VAL A 123 2.03 -5.56 6.09
N ALA A 124 2.00 -4.61 5.17
CA ALA A 124 2.60 -3.28 5.38
C ALA A 124 1.98 -2.58 6.59
N TRP A 125 0.65 -2.57 6.69
CA TRP A 125 -0.07 -1.94 7.80
C TRP A 125 0.27 -2.58 9.16
N PHE A 126 0.29 -3.91 9.26
CA PHE A 126 0.66 -4.60 10.51
C PHE A 126 2.10 -4.32 10.92
N HIS A 127 3.02 -4.22 9.95
CA HIS A 127 4.39 -3.85 10.20
C HIS A 127 4.51 -2.42 10.75
N VAL A 128 3.75 -1.47 10.20
CA VAL A 128 3.70 -0.10 10.69
C VAL A 128 3.14 -0.01 12.11
N LYS A 129 2.12 -0.82 12.45
CA LYS A 129 1.55 -0.88 13.81
C LYS A 129 2.43 -1.62 14.82
N GLY A 130 3.61 -2.10 14.42
CA GLY A 130 4.56 -2.75 15.32
C GLY A 130 4.10 -4.14 15.79
N VAL A 131 3.13 -4.77 15.10
CA VAL A 131 2.68 -6.14 15.39
C VAL A 131 3.67 -7.12 14.75
N ILE A 132 4.95 -7.01 15.13
CA ILE A 132 6.02 -7.84 14.60
C ILE A 132 6.09 -9.10 15.46
N LYS A 133 5.21 -10.06 15.16
CA LYS A 133 5.39 -11.47 15.52
C LYS A 133 5.55 -12.27 14.23
N ILE A 134 6.23 -13.42 14.32
CA ILE A 134 6.44 -14.40 13.23
C ILE A 134 5.14 -14.71 12.46
N ASN A 135 3.98 -14.54 13.11
CA ASN A 135 2.65 -14.77 12.55
C ASN A 135 2.04 -13.57 11.79
N CYS A 136 2.75 -12.46 11.57
CA CYS A 136 2.22 -11.28 10.85
C CYS A 136 1.69 -11.65 9.45
N TYR A 137 2.37 -12.58 8.77
CA TYR A 137 1.98 -13.06 7.44
C TYR A 137 0.71 -13.89 7.44
N ALA A 138 0.57 -14.81 8.40
CA ALA A 138 -0.63 -15.62 8.57
C ALA A 138 -1.81 -14.75 9.04
N LEU A 139 -1.56 -13.80 9.94
CA LEU A 139 -2.57 -12.86 10.42
C LEU A 139 -3.07 -11.94 9.30
N SER A 140 -2.19 -11.51 8.40
CA SER A 140 -2.58 -10.71 7.23
C SER A 140 -3.49 -11.48 6.28
N LEU A 141 -3.29 -12.81 6.12
CA LEU A 141 -4.19 -13.68 5.36
C LEU A 141 -5.53 -13.87 6.09
N ASP A 142 -5.51 -14.11 7.40
CA ASP A 142 -6.74 -14.24 8.20
C ASP A 142 -7.60 -12.97 8.09
N GLN A 143 -6.99 -11.79 8.22
CA GLN A 143 -7.69 -10.51 8.15
C GLN A 143 -8.22 -10.20 6.76
N LEU A 144 -7.53 -10.63 5.70
CA LEU A 144 -8.01 -10.52 4.32
C LEU A 144 -9.39 -11.18 4.17
N VAL A 145 -9.54 -12.38 4.75
CA VAL A 145 -10.77 -13.20 4.69
C VAL A 145 -11.81 -12.74 5.71
N ARG A 146 -11.38 -12.44 6.94
CA ARG A 146 -12.26 -12.10 8.06
C ARG A 146 -12.88 -10.70 7.95
N HIS A 147 -12.24 -9.78 7.22
CA HIS A 147 -12.76 -8.43 6.99
C HIS A 147 -12.90 -8.11 5.48
N PRO A 148 -13.86 -8.75 4.79
CA PRO A 148 -14.04 -8.59 3.35
C PRO A 148 -14.34 -7.14 2.96
N VAL A 149 -15.06 -6.38 3.79
CA VAL A 149 -15.37 -4.96 3.54
C VAL A 149 -14.09 -4.09 3.53
N LYS A 150 -13.13 -4.37 4.42
CA LYS A 150 -11.84 -3.64 4.44
C LYS A 150 -10.98 -4.01 3.24
N SER A 151 -10.95 -5.29 2.90
CA SER A 151 -10.26 -5.79 1.70
C SER A 151 -10.85 -5.20 0.42
N LEU A 152 -12.18 -5.07 0.35
CA LEU A 152 -12.88 -4.45 -0.78
C LEU A 152 -12.62 -2.94 -0.85
N TYR A 153 -12.48 -2.26 0.29
CA TYR A 153 -12.04 -0.86 0.32
C TYR A 153 -10.62 -0.68 -0.26
N ILE A 154 -9.66 -1.51 0.13
CA ILE A 154 -8.32 -1.49 -0.48
C ILE A 154 -8.42 -1.81 -1.97
N GLY A 155 -9.25 -2.79 -2.33
CA GLY A 155 -9.51 -3.15 -3.72
C GLY A 155 -10.06 -2.00 -4.55
N SER A 156 -11.04 -1.24 -4.04
CA SER A 156 -11.60 -0.09 -4.76
C SER A 156 -10.58 1.04 -4.92
N LEU A 157 -9.67 1.23 -3.94
CA LEU A 157 -8.54 2.14 -4.08
C LEU A 157 -7.58 1.71 -5.20
N ILE A 158 -7.29 0.40 -5.31
CA ILE A 158 -6.46 -0.13 -6.41
C ILE A 158 -7.12 0.13 -7.76
N VAL A 159 -8.42 -0.15 -7.90
CA VAL A 159 -9.16 0.12 -9.15
C VAL A 159 -9.15 1.61 -9.49
N THR A 160 -9.37 2.47 -8.49
CA THR A 160 -9.34 3.94 -8.68
C THR A 160 -7.95 4.42 -9.09
N ALA A 161 -6.89 3.88 -8.47
CA ALA A 161 -5.52 4.17 -8.83
C ALA A 161 -5.20 3.76 -10.28
N SER A 162 -5.67 2.59 -10.71
CA SER A 162 -5.52 2.11 -12.09
C SER A 162 -6.26 3.00 -13.11
N LEU A 163 -7.47 3.47 -12.78
CA LEU A 163 -8.21 4.41 -13.63
C LEU A 163 -7.48 5.75 -13.75
N ILE A 164 -6.90 6.26 -12.67
CA ILE A 164 -6.10 7.49 -12.71
C ILE A 164 -4.83 7.28 -13.56
N ALA A 165 -4.17 6.13 -13.44
CA ALA A 165 -3.01 5.79 -14.26
C ALA A 165 -3.35 5.76 -15.76
N TRP A 166 -4.54 5.28 -16.11
CA TRP A 166 -5.04 5.28 -17.48
C TRP A 166 -5.29 6.69 -18.03
N VAL A 167 -5.88 7.57 -17.22
CA VAL A 167 -6.19 8.95 -17.63
C VAL A 167 -4.94 9.82 -17.69
N ASN A 168 -4.07 9.76 -16.68
CA ASN A 168 -2.89 10.58 -16.60
C ASN A 168 -1.78 9.93 -15.75
N LEU A 169 -0.79 9.37 -16.44
CA LEU A 169 0.37 8.71 -15.82
C LEU A 169 1.20 9.67 -14.95
N PHE A 170 1.31 10.95 -15.32
CA PHE A 170 2.09 11.92 -14.55
C PHE A 170 1.43 12.19 -13.19
N VAL A 171 0.12 12.42 -13.18
CA VAL A 171 -0.66 12.60 -11.94
C VAL A 171 -0.58 11.34 -11.08
N PHE A 172 -0.64 10.16 -11.71
CA PHE A 172 -0.46 8.89 -11.01
C PHE A 172 0.90 8.84 -10.30
N CYS A 173 2.01 9.03 -11.02
CA CYS A 173 3.33 8.96 -10.44
C CYS A 173 3.56 10.00 -9.32
N CYS A 174 3.02 11.21 -9.47
CA CYS A 174 3.29 12.31 -8.53
C CYS A 174 2.44 12.28 -7.25
N ILE A 175 1.22 11.75 -7.27
CA ILE A 175 0.26 11.92 -6.15
C ILE A 175 -0.27 10.59 -5.62
N VAL A 176 -0.50 9.62 -6.51
CA VAL A 176 -1.27 8.41 -6.16
C VAL A 176 -0.57 7.53 -5.14
N PRO A 177 0.75 7.25 -5.19
CA PRO A 177 1.40 6.40 -4.19
C PRO A 177 1.27 6.93 -2.75
N GLY A 178 1.45 8.24 -2.56
CA GLY A 178 1.31 8.90 -1.27
C GLY A 178 -0.14 8.90 -0.78
N LEU A 179 -1.08 9.28 -1.65
CA LEU A 179 -2.50 9.30 -1.34
C LEU A 179 -3.04 7.89 -1.03
N PHE A 180 -2.61 6.88 -1.79
CA PHE A 180 -2.98 5.50 -1.59
C PHE A 180 -2.55 4.99 -0.22
N CYS A 181 -1.27 5.19 0.15
CA CYS A 181 -0.77 4.77 1.46
C CYS A 181 -1.52 5.45 2.62
N TRP A 182 -1.83 6.74 2.47
CA TRP A 182 -2.59 7.50 3.47
C TRP A 182 -4.06 7.03 3.59
N LEU A 183 -4.72 6.73 2.46
CA LEU A 183 -6.10 6.24 2.45
C LEU A 183 -6.19 4.83 3.03
N VAL A 184 -5.25 3.94 2.69
CA VAL A 184 -5.20 2.58 3.26
C VAL A 184 -5.05 2.64 4.78
N GLU A 185 -4.14 3.47 5.29
CA GLU A 185 -3.96 3.65 6.73
C GLU A 185 -5.25 4.12 7.41
N LYS A 186 -5.89 5.18 6.88
CA LYS A 186 -7.12 5.73 7.44
C LYS A 186 -8.28 4.74 7.36
N GLY A 187 -8.45 4.05 6.24
CA GLY A 187 -9.51 3.07 6.02
C GLY A 187 -9.40 1.88 6.97
N LEU A 188 -8.17 1.43 7.26
CA LEU A 188 -7.93 0.33 8.21
C LEU A 188 -8.08 0.76 9.67
N CYS A 189 -7.77 2.02 10.01
CA CYS A 189 -7.93 2.56 11.37
C CYS A 189 -9.36 3.00 11.74
N LYS A 190 -10.17 3.49 10.79
CA LYS A 190 -11.49 4.12 11.05
C LYS A 190 -12.52 3.21 11.75
N ASN A 191 -12.35 1.88 11.69
CA ASN A 191 -13.31 0.92 12.25
C ASN A 191 -12.76 0.09 13.42
N GLN A 192 -11.57 0.39 13.96
CA GLN A 192 -11.09 -0.26 15.20
C GLN A 192 -11.71 0.33 16.47
N SER A 193 -12.40 1.48 16.39
CA SER A 193 -13.15 2.07 17.50
C SER A 193 -14.50 1.40 17.78
N ALA A 194 -14.83 0.31 17.07
CA ALA A 194 -16.09 -0.44 17.25
C ALA A 194 -15.88 -1.89 17.72
N THR A 195 -14.68 -2.25 18.19
CA THR A 195 -14.47 -3.53 18.87
C THR A 195 -14.30 -3.23 20.36
N PRO A 196 -15.28 -3.55 21.22
CA PRO A 196 -15.06 -3.48 22.65
C PRO A 196 -13.88 -4.39 22.98
N THR A 197 -12.91 -3.81 23.70
CA THR A 197 -12.02 -4.51 24.61
C THR A 197 -12.82 -5.56 25.38
N VAL A 198 -12.72 -6.82 24.98
CA VAL A 198 -12.86 -7.93 25.92
C VAL A 198 -11.45 -8.17 26.44
N THR A 199 -11.03 -7.26 27.32
CA THR A 199 -10.06 -7.57 28.34
C THR A 199 -10.83 -8.25 29.46
N GLU A 200 -10.24 -9.28 30.05
CA GLU A 200 -10.63 -9.89 31.32
C GLU A 200 -11.91 -10.75 31.32
N MET A 201 -11.72 -12.06 31.16
CA MET A 201 -12.11 -12.99 32.22
C MET A 201 -11.31 -14.29 32.04
N ARG A 202 -10.44 -14.52 33.03
CA ARG A 202 -9.88 -15.79 33.54
C ARG A 202 -9.80 -17.00 32.61
#